data_AF-A0A382NYY9-F1
#
_entry.id   AF-A0A382NYY9-F1
#
_cell.length_a   1.000
_cell.length_b   1.000
_cell.length_c   1.000
_cell.angle_alpha   90.00
_cell.angle_beta   90.00
_cell.angle_gamma   90.00
#
_symmetry.space_group_name_H-M   'P 1'
#
loop_
_entity.id
_entity.type
_entity.pdbx_description
1 polymer ?
#
loop_
_entity_poly.entity_id
_entity_poly.type
_entity_poly.pdbx_seq_one_letter_code
_entity_poly.pdbx_strand_id
1 'polypeptide(L)'
;MNPFSESVEIAKYIRDHSKKDDKVAVLGSEPQIYFYSQRRSATRHLYMYPLMEKHAYARQMQAEMIREIEGAQPVFVVMVKLSGSWVSSRPDFSPLLKDWAQGYLNSKYEISGVVDILSNEETVYKWGEQARGYHPRSRYNLLIYKRQT
;
A
#
# COMPACT_ATOMS: atom_id res chain seq x y z
N MET A 1 -13.19 -10.30 1.63
CA MET A 1 -13.41 -9.23 2.61
C MET A 1 -12.82 -7.95 2.03
N ASN A 2 -13.55 -6.84 2.05
CA ASN A 2 -13.12 -5.58 1.45
C ASN A 2 -12.94 -4.54 2.59
N PRO A 3 -11.73 -4.00 2.82
CA PRO A 3 -11.39 -3.29 4.05
C PRO A 3 -11.82 -1.81 4.01
N PHE A 4 -13.13 -1.57 3.94
CA PHE A 4 -13.66 -0.22 3.83
C PHE A 4 -13.51 0.56 5.15
N SER A 5 -13.85 -0.05 6.29
CA SER A 5 -13.65 0.51 7.63
C SER A 5 -12.19 0.79 7.95
N GLU A 6 -11.31 -0.14 7.61
CA GLU A 6 -9.88 -0.07 7.87
C GLU A 6 -9.24 1.09 7.11
N SER A 7 -9.73 1.37 5.90
CA SER A 7 -9.24 2.49 5.10
C SER A 7 -9.41 3.83 5.79
N VAL A 8 -10.48 4.00 6.59
CA VAL A 8 -10.72 5.22 7.37
C VAL A 8 -9.70 5.37 8.49
N GLU A 9 -9.43 4.30 9.23
CA GLU A 9 -8.44 4.30 10.32
C GLU A 9 -7.01 4.49 9.80
N ILE A 10 -6.65 3.82 8.70
CA ILE A 10 -5.35 4.02 8.02
C ILE A 10 -5.22 5.48 7.56
N ALA A 11 -6.26 6.02 6.93
CA ALA A 11 -6.27 7.40 6.45
C ALA A 11 -6.13 8.43 7.58
N LYS A 12 -6.80 8.20 8.71
CA LYS A 12 -6.65 9.01 9.93
C LYS A 12 -5.21 8.96 10.43
N TYR A 13 -4.63 7.77 10.57
CA TYR A 13 -3.24 7.60 10.99
C TYR A 13 -2.28 8.37 10.08
N ILE A 14 -2.40 8.20 8.76
CA ILE A 14 -1.59 8.91 7.76
C ILE A 14 -1.72 10.42 7.92
N ARG A 15 -2.96 10.93 8.01
CA ARG A 15 -3.23 12.38 8.12
C ARG A 15 -2.58 12.98 9.37
N ASP A 16 -2.66 12.28 10.49
CA ASP A 16 -2.17 12.77 11.78
C ASP A 16 -0.63 12.68 11.88
N HIS A 17 0.03 11.93 10.99
CA HIS A 17 1.49 11.69 11.00
C HIS A 17 2.20 12.18 9.72
N SER A 18 1.58 13.04 8.93
CA SER A 18 2.15 13.66 7.73
C SER A 18 1.70 15.11 7.57
N LYS A 19 2.44 15.89 6.78
CA LYS A 19 2.06 17.26 6.40
C LYS A 19 1.03 17.23 5.27
N LYS A 20 0.26 18.31 5.14
CA LYS A 20 -0.83 18.43 4.16
C LYS A 20 -0.39 18.19 2.71
N ASP A 21 0.81 18.65 2.36
CA ASP A 21 1.35 18.54 1.00
C ASP A 21 2.18 17.27 0.78
N ASP A 22 2.35 16.43 1.81
CA ASP A 22 3.03 15.14 1.65
C ASP A 22 2.22 14.22 0.73
N LYS A 23 2.94 13.39 -0.02
CA LYS A 23 2.37 12.39 -0.91
C LYS A 23 2.36 11.01 -0.25
N VAL A 24 1.38 10.21 -0.65
CA VAL A 24 1.20 8.82 -0.21
C VAL A 24 1.18 7.92 -1.44
N ALA A 25 1.69 6.70 -1.34
CA ALA A 25 1.42 5.66 -2.34
C ALA A 25 0.60 4.53 -1.70
N VAL A 26 -0.42 4.05 -2.40
CA VAL A 26 -1.18 2.86 -2.05
C VAL A 26 -0.85 1.81 -3.09
N LEU A 27 -0.14 0.77 -2.68
CA LEU A 27 0.12 -0.43 -3.47
C LEU A 27 -1.04 -1.41 -3.23
N GLY A 28 -2.17 -1.08 -3.85
CA GLY A 28 -3.46 -1.70 -3.64
C GLY A 28 -4.57 -0.99 -4.44
N SER A 29 -5.80 -1.43 -4.27
CA SER A 29 -6.99 -0.88 -4.93
C SER A 29 -7.87 -0.10 -3.94
N GLU A 30 -7.25 0.57 -2.96
CA GLU A 30 -7.89 1.32 -1.88
C GLU A 30 -7.70 2.84 -2.02
N PRO A 31 -8.16 3.48 -3.12
CA PRO A 31 -7.97 4.91 -3.34
C PRO A 31 -8.73 5.78 -2.34
N GLN A 32 -9.72 5.23 -1.63
CA GLN A 32 -10.41 5.92 -0.54
C GLN A 32 -9.45 6.41 0.55
N ILE A 33 -8.27 5.77 0.71
CA ILE A 33 -7.24 6.22 1.65
C ILE A 33 -6.77 7.65 1.31
N TYR A 34 -6.59 7.98 0.02
CA TYR A 34 -6.21 9.33 -0.40
C TYR A 34 -7.26 10.37 -0.02
N PHE A 35 -8.53 10.03 -0.26
CA PHE A 35 -9.66 10.91 0.04
C PHE A 35 -9.77 11.21 1.54
N TYR A 36 -9.84 10.16 2.37
CA TYR A 36 -10.01 10.33 3.82
C TYR A 36 -8.78 10.92 4.52
N SER A 37 -7.57 10.65 4.01
CA SER A 37 -6.33 11.20 4.58
C SER A 37 -6.09 12.65 4.15
N GLN A 38 -6.77 13.09 3.09
CA GLN A 38 -6.50 14.35 2.41
C GLN A 38 -5.01 14.47 2.02
N ARG A 39 -4.47 13.38 1.45
CA ARG A 39 -3.10 13.35 0.90
C ARG A 39 -3.14 13.01 -0.57
N ARG A 40 -2.27 13.67 -1.33
CA ARG A 40 -2.16 13.45 -2.76
C ARG A 40 -1.46 12.12 -3.03
N SER A 41 -1.89 11.43 -4.08
CA SER A 41 -1.20 10.23 -4.55
C SER A 41 0.19 10.57 -5.09
N ALA A 42 1.14 9.68 -4.87
CA ALA A 42 2.49 9.71 -5.45
C ALA A 42 2.51 9.31 -6.93
N THR A 43 1.46 8.62 -7.39
CA THR A 43 1.33 8.07 -8.74
C THR A 43 -0.05 8.40 -9.32
N ARG A 44 -0.14 8.48 -10.65
CA ARG A 44 -1.43 8.60 -11.35
C ARG A 44 -2.24 7.31 -11.32
N HIS A 45 -1.59 6.18 -11.02
CA HIS A 45 -2.18 4.85 -11.03
C HIS A 45 -2.84 4.54 -9.68
N LEU A 46 -4.14 4.83 -9.56
CA LEU A 46 -4.88 4.73 -8.30
C LEU A 46 -5.45 3.34 -7.99
N TYR A 47 -5.43 2.43 -8.96
CA TYR A 47 -5.93 1.05 -8.83
C TYR A 47 -4.92 0.07 -9.41
N MET A 48 -4.79 -1.11 -8.81
CA MET A 48 -3.86 -2.14 -9.28
C MET A 48 -4.41 -2.94 -10.46
N TYR A 49 -5.73 -3.08 -10.61
CA TYR A 49 -6.32 -3.97 -11.63
C TYR A 49 -5.80 -3.70 -13.06
N PRO A 50 -5.78 -2.43 -13.56
CA PRO A 50 -5.25 -2.14 -14.90
C PRO A 50 -3.73 -2.34 -15.04
N LEU A 51 -3.00 -2.57 -13.95
CA LEU A 51 -1.58 -2.89 -13.99
C LEU A 51 -1.36 -4.40 -13.95
N MET A 52 -2.39 -5.15 -13.53
CA MET A 52 -2.35 -6.60 -13.33
C MET A 52 -3.12 -7.40 -14.40
N GLU A 53 -3.67 -6.73 -15.42
CA GLU A 53 -4.40 -7.35 -16.52
C GLU A 53 -3.51 -7.64 -17.74
N LYS A 54 -3.94 -8.58 -18.59
CA LYS A 54 -3.22 -8.91 -19.83
C LYS A 54 -3.58 -7.93 -20.95
N HIS A 55 -2.79 -6.88 -21.11
CA HIS A 55 -2.88 -5.95 -22.23
C HIS A 55 -1.51 -5.34 -22.57
N ALA A 56 -1.41 -4.75 -23.77
CA ALA A 56 -0.14 -4.24 -24.32
C ALA A 56 0.55 -3.17 -23.45
N TYR A 57 -0.22 -2.43 -22.65
CA TYR A 57 0.26 -1.31 -21.84
C TYR A 57 0.64 -1.68 -20.39
N ALA A 58 0.34 -2.89 -19.93
CA ALA A 58 0.53 -3.27 -18.52
C ALA A 58 1.97 -3.03 -18.03
N ARG A 59 2.97 -3.52 -18.78
CA ARG A 59 4.39 -3.30 -18.43
C ARG A 59 4.79 -1.84 -18.40
N GLN A 60 4.30 -1.03 -19.35
CA GLN A 60 4.58 0.40 -19.37
C GLN A 60 3.97 1.10 -18.14
N MET A 61 2.72 0.80 -17.81
CA MET A 61 2.02 1.36 -16.65
C MET A 61 2.70 0.97 -15.33
N GLN A 62 3.16 -0.28 -15.20
CA GLN A 62 3.97 -0.72 -14.05
C GLN A 62 5.27 0.10 -13.93
N ALA A 63 6.01 0.27 -15.03
CA ALA A 63 7.24 1.07 -15.02
C ALA A 63 6.98 2.55 -14.73
N GLU A 64 5.86 3.11 -15.19
CA GLU A 64 5.43 4.47 -14.85
C GLU A 64 5.14 4.61 -13.37
N MET A 65 4.35 3.71 -12.79
CA MET A 65 4.04 3.71 -11.35
C MET A 65 5.32 3.65 -10.51
N ILE A 66 6.26 2.78 -10.86
CA ILE A 66 7.57 2.68 -10.20
C ILE A 66 8.28 4.03 -10.23
N ARG A 67 8.50 4.59 -11.44
CA ARG A 67 9.23 5.85 -11.60
C ARG A 67 8.57 7.01 -10.87
N GLU A 68 7.24 7.09 -10.90
CA GLU A 68 6.49 8.15 -10.22
C GLU A 68 6.63 8.05 -8.70
N ILE A 69 6.51 6.84 -8.13
CA ILE A 69 6.69 6.64 -6.68
C ILE A 69 8.12 6.94 -6.26
N GLU A 70 9.11 6.46 -7.01
CA GLU A 70 10.53 6.71 -6.73
C GLU A 70 10.89 8.19 -6.80
N GLY A 71 10.37 8.92 -7.79
CA GLY A 71 10.61 10.36 -7.94
C GLY A 71 9.84 11.21 -6.93
N ALA A 72 8.63 10.79 -6.55
CA ALA A 72 7.82 11.49 -5.56
C ALA A 72 8.29 11.25 -4.12
N GLN A 73 8.92 10.10 -3.86
CA GLN A 73 9.37 9.65 -2.54
C GLN A 73 8.31 9.90 -1.44
N PRO A 74 7.16 9.22 -1.51
CA PRO A 74 6.05 9.47 -0.60
C PRO A 74 6.47 9.26 0.86
N VAL A 75 5.88 10.04 1.77
CA VAL A 75 6.14 9.89 3.21
C VAL A 75 5.60 8.57 3.75
N PHE A 76 4.48 8.09 3.17
CA PHE A 76 3.89 6.80 3.48
C PHE A 76 3.66 5.97 2.22
N VAL A 77 3.90 4.66 2.35
CA VAL A 77 3.46 3.65 1.39
C VAL A 77 2.57 2.65 2.11
N VAL A 78 1.35 2.47 1.62
CA VAL A 78 0.42 1.45 2.13
C VAL A 78 0.50 0.24 1.20
N MET A 79 0.97 -0.89 1.74
CA MET A 79 1.04 -2.16 1.02
C MET A 79 -0.17 -3.00 1.41
N VAL A 80 -1.04 -3.30 0.44
CA VAL A 80 -2.25 -4.08 0.70
C VAL A 80 -2.03 -5.54 0.35
N LYS A 81 -2.19 -6.39 1.37
CA LYS A 81 -2.07 -7.85 1.28
C LYS A 81 -3.41 -8.48 1.59
N LEU A 82 -4.36 -8.41 0.66
CA LEU A 82 -5.55 -9.27 0.67
C LEU A 82 -5.30 -10.39 -0.35
N SER A 83 -5.86 -11.57 -0.11
CA SER A 83 -5.76 -12.67 -1.08
C SER A 83 -6.28 -12.19 -2.45
N GLY A 84 -5.39 -12.10 -3.45
CA GLY A 84 -5.75 -11.62 -4.79
C GLY A 84 -5.69 -10.10 -5.02
N SER A 85 -5.24 -9.26 -4.06
CA SER A 85 -5.07 -7.81 -4.25
C SER A 85 -4.12 -7.44 -5.39
N TRP A 86 -3.10 -8.27 -5.59
CA TRP A 86 -2.14 -8.17 -6.68
C TRP A 86 -2.53 -9.04 -7.88
N VAL A 87 -3.75 -9.59 -7.86
CA VAL A 87 -4.31 -10.57 -8.80
C VAL A 87 -3.30 -11.66 -9.20
N SER A 88 -3.27 -12.70 -8.36
CA SER A 88 -2.88 -14.08 -8.66
C SER A 88 -1.46 -14.31 -9.19
N SER A 89 -0.75 -15.26 -8.58
CA SER A 89 0.43 -15.91 -9.15
C SER A 89 0.08 -16.63 -10.46
N ARG A 90 -0.24 -15.90 -11.53
CA ARG A 90 -0.35 -16.48 -12.86
C ARG A 90 1.05 -16.58 -13.44
N PRO A 91 1.43 -17.72 -14.03
CA PRO A 91 2.78 -17.92 -14.57
C PRO A 91 3.15 -16.91 -15.67
N ASP A 92 2.17 -16.28 -16.30
CA ASP A 92 2.35 -15.29 -17.37
C ASP A 92 2.46 -13.84 -16.87
N PHE A 93 2.33 -13.61 -15.55
CA PHE A 93 2.38 -12.26 -14.99
C PHE A 93 3.76 -11.91 -14.43
N SER A 94 4.28 -10.75 -14.82
CA SER A 94 5.60 -10.29 -14.38
C SER A 94 5.60 -10.01 -12.86
N PRO A 95 6.58 -10.51 -12.09
CA PRO A 95 6.71 -10.20 -10.67
C PRO A 95 7.24 -8.78 -10.40
N LEU A 96 7.47 -7.98 -11.46
CA LEU A 96 8.14 -6.68 -11.44
C LEU A 96 7.71 -5.79 -10.27
N LEU A 97 6.42 -5.48 -10.13
CA LEU A 97 5.96 -4.56 -9.08
C LEU A 97 6.14 -5.16 -7.68
N LYS A 98 5.97 -6.47 -7.52
CA LYS A 98 6.11 -7.13 -6.21
C LYS A 98 7.58 -7.13 -5.78
N ASP A 99 8.47 -7.52 -6.67
CA ASP A 99 9.91 -7.59 -6.39
C ASP A 99 10.48 -6.19 -6.15
N TRP A 100 10.08 -5.22 -6.98
CA TRP A 100 10.42 -3.82 -6.78
C TRP A 100 9.93 -3.30 -5.43
N ALA A 101 8.64 -3.49 -5.11
CA ALA A 101 8.08 -2.96 -3.87
C ALA A 101 8.77 -3.55 -2.64
N GLN A 102 9.11 -4.85 -2.67
CA GLN A 102 9.85 -5.49 -1.58
C GLN A 102 11.23 -4.86 -1.36
N GLY A 103 12.00 -4.62 -2.44
CA GLY A 103 13.32 -3.99 -2.36
C GLY A 103 13.26 -2.50 -1.99
N TYR A 104 12.31 -1.77 -2.58
CA TYR A 104 12.11 -0.34 -2.34
C TYR A 104 11.72 -0.05 -0.88
N LEU A 105 10.78 -0.83 -0.33
CA LEU A 105 10.33 -0.65 1.05
C LEU A 105 11.42 -1.05 2.05
N ASN A 106 12.10 -2.17 1.85
CA ASN A 106 13.16 -2.63 2.76
C ASN A 106 14.37 -1.69 2.83
N SER A 107 14.60 -0.87 1.80
CA SER A 107 15.77 -0.01 1.72
C SER A 107 15.55 1.42 2.22
N LYS A 108 14.30 1.91 2.20
CA LYS A 108 14.00 3.33 2.44
C LYS A 108 12.88 3.57 3.45
N TYR A 109 12.22 2.51 3.93
CA TYR A 109 11.03 2.62 4.75
C TYR A 109 11.10 1.68 5.95
N GLU A 110 10.37 2.06 6.99
CA GLU A 110 10.12 1.24 8.17
C GLU A 110 8.62 0.99 8.36
N ILE A 111 8.26 -0.13 9.00
CA ILE A 111 6.88 -0.39 9.37
C ILE A 111 6.47 0.59 10.47
N SER A 112 5.43 1.38 10.19
CA SER A 112 4.84 2.35 11.11
C SER A 112 3.39 1.98 11.47
N GLY A 113 2.80 1.02 10.76
CA GLY A 113 1.46 0.52 11.06
C GLY A 113 1.21 -0.86 10.48
N VAL A 114 0.40 -1.64 11.17
CA VAL A 114 -0.15 -2.91 10.71
C VAL A 114 -1.65 -2.93 10.99
N VAL A 115 -2.43 -3.26 9.97
CA VAL A 115 -3.85 -3.57 10.09
C VAL A 115 -4.04 -5.03 9.73
N ASP A 116 -4.38 -5.86 10.71
CA ASP A 116 -4.49 -7.32 10.58
C ASP A 116 -5.95 -7.74 10.73
N ILE A 117 -6.55 -8.15 9.61
CA ILE A 117 -7.98 -8.42 9.51
C ILE A 117 -8.19 -9.91 9.76
N LEU A 118 -8.66 -10.26 10.95
CA LEU A 118 -8.81 -11.65 11.39
C LEU A 118 -10.13 -12.26 10.94
N SER A 119 -11.20 -11.47 10.97
CA SER A 119 -12.55 -11.85 10.59
C SER A 119 -13.33 -10.62 10.10
N ASN A 120 -14.61 -10.80 9.71
CA ASN A 120 -15.47 -9.67 9.34
C ASN A 120 -15.76 -8.72 10.53
N GLU A 121 -15.52 -9.17 11.77
CA GLU A 121 -15.88 -8.46 12.99
C GLU A 121 -14.65 -8.03 13.79
N GLU A 122 -13.49 -8.63 13.51
CA GLU A 122 -12.27 -8.40 14.27
C GLU A 122 -11.12 -7.97 13.36
N THR A 123 -10.69 -6.73 13.55
CA THR A 123 -9.47 -6.17 12.97
C THR A 123 -8.56 -5.66 14.08
N VAL A 124 -7.29 -6.06 14.03
CA VAL A 124 -6.26 -5.55 14.93
C VAL A 124 -5.48 -4.42 14.27
N TYR A 125 -5.44 -3.28 14.94
CA TYR A 125 -4.66 -2.12 14.55
C TYR A 125 -3.44 -2.00 15.45
N LYS A 126 -2.26 -1.88 14.86
CA LYS A 126 -0.98 -1.62 15.56
C LYS A 126 -0.31 -0.45 14.88
N TRP A 127 0.10 0.55 15.66
CA TRP A 127 0.72 1.78 15.16
C TRP A 127 2.04 2.06 15.86
N GLY A 128 2.96 2.75 15.18
CA GLY A 128 4.27 3.13 15.70
C GLY A 128 5.07 1.92 16.20
N GLU A 129 5.62 2.02 17.41
CA GLU A 129 6.42 0.94 18.02
C GLU A 129 5.68 -0.40 18.10
N GLN A 130 4.36 -0.36 18.34
CA GLN A 130 3.56 -1.58 18.42
C GLN A 130 3.51 -2.32 17.08
N ALA A 131 3.70 -1.62 15.96
CA ALA A 131 3.70 -2.20 14.62
C ALA A 131 5.02 -2.89 14.28
N ARG A 132 6.17 -2.37 14.76
CA ARG A 132 7.51 -2.86 14.38
C ARG A 132 7.79 -4.31 14.79
N GLY A 133 7.23 -4.76 15.90
CA GLY A 133 7.36 -6.15 16.37
C GLY A 133 6.16 -7.05 16.04
N TYR A 134 5.12 -6.50 15.42
CA TYR A 134 3.87 -7.22 15.20
C TYR A 134 3.91 -8.01 13.90
N HIS A 135 3.68 -9.31 14.00
CA HIS A 135 3.54 -10.19 12.86
C HIS A 135 2.04 -10.43 12.60
N PRO A 136 1.51 -10.03 11.42
CA PRO A 136 0.12 -10.29 11.07
C PRO A 136 -0.20 -11.79 11.20
N ARG A 137 -1.32 -12.09 11.87
CA ARG A 137 -1.84 -13.45 12.04
C ARG A 137 -2.67 -13.87 10.83
N SER A 138 -3.27 -12.90 10.13
CA SER A 138 -4.07 -13.14 8.94
C SER A 138 -3.26 -12.91 7.66
N ARG A 139 -3.64 -13.65 6.61
CA ARG A 139 -3.22 -13.36 5.24
C ARG A 139 -3.89 -12.11 4.64
N TYR A 140 -4.84 -11.53 5.36
CA TYR A 140 -5.54 -10.29 5.04
C TYR A 140 -5.01 -9.19 5.94
N ASN A 141 -4.03 -8.44 5.45
CA ASN A 141 -3.45 -7.35 6.22
C ASN A 141 -3.02 -6.18 5.33
N LEU A 142 -2.88 -5.02 5.95
CA LEU A 142 -2.31 -3.82 5.33
C LEU A 142 -1.10 -3.42 6.16
N LEU A 143 0.01 -3.18 5.46
CA LEU A 143 1.26 -2.73 6.07
C LEU A 143 1.48 -1.27 5.69
N ILE A 144 1.66 -0.42 6.68
CA ILE A 144 1.86 1.02 6.51
C ILE A 144 3.34 1.28 6.76
N TYR A 145 4.03 1.67 5.69
CA TYR A 145 5.44 1.95 5.69
C TYR A 145 5.67 3.47 5.73
N LYS A 146 6.51 3.94 6.65
CA LYS A 146 6.92 5.34 6.74
C LYS A 146 8.35 5.49 6.23
N ARG A 147 8.61 6.53 5.43
CA ARG A 147 9.94 6.79 4.88
C ARG A 147 10.91 7.09 6.02
N GLN A 148 12.08 6.45 5.99
CA GLN A 148 13.19 6.75 6.89
C GLN A 148 13.76 8.13 6.53
N THR A 149 14.00 8.96 7.55
CA THR A 149 14.71 10.25 7.42
C THR A 149 16.20 10.05 7.34
#